data_AF-A0A2V4C915-F1
#
_entry.id   AF-A0A2V4C915-F1
#
_cell.length_a   1.000
_cell.length_b   1.000
_cell.length_c   1.000
_cell.angle_alpha   90.00
_cell.angle_beta   90.00
_cell.angle_gamma   90.00
#
_symmetry.space_group_name_H-M   'P 1'
#
loop_
_entity.id
_entity.type
_entity.pdbx_description
1 polymer ?
#
loop_
_entity_poly.entity_id
_entity_poly.type
_entity_poly.pdbx_seq_one_letter_code
_entity_poly.pdbx_strand_id
1 'polypeptide(L)'
;MQVIVPAVVLNFVGAAIDTTTEQLFATIGMFMFLFGAMMIHALYNENDNRVAIIWSGLQKLGASVAVFIGIIKHVFIPLAAVVAVFDLLSGLLFFYYLKTLKDYAVS
;
A
#
# COMPACT_ATOMS: atom_id res chain seq x y z
N MET A 1 2.84 -1.11 -13.52
CA MET A 1 3.10 -2.32 -14.34
C MET A 1 3.36 -3.56 -13.46
N GLN A 2 4.29 -3.50 -12.51
CA GLN A 2 4.60 -4.61 -11.58
C GLN A 2 3.42 -5.02 -10.66
N VAL A 3 2.52 -4.11 -10.33
CA VAL A 3 1.33 -4.37 -9.49
C VAL A 3 0.26 -5.21 -10.21
N ILE A 4 0.15 -5.04 -11.53
CA ILE A 4 -0.98 -5.57 -12.31
C ILE A 4 -0.59 -6.89 -12.98
N VAL A 5 0.68 -7.05 -13.38
CA VAL A 5 1.16 -8.30 -14.02
C VAL A 5 2.56 -8.67 -13.50
N PRO A 6 2.67 -9.22 -12.27
CA PRO A 6 3.94 -9.58 -11.67
C PRO A 6 4.68 -10.64 -12.50
N ALA A 7 3.96 -11.65 -13.01
CA ALA A 7 4.50 -12.78 -13.76
C ALA A 7 5.18 -12.39 -15.09
N VAL A 8 4.72 -11.31 -15.75
CA VAL A 8 5.33 -10.83 -17.00
C VAL A 8 6.65 -10.10 -16.72
N VAL A 9 6.71 -9.30 -15.65
CA VAL A 9 7.95 -8.65 -15.23
C VAL A 9 8.96 -9.68 -14.73
N LEU A 10 8.49 -10.68 -13.98
CA LEU A 10 9.32 -11.78 -13.49
C LEU A 10 9.96 -12.60 -14.61
N ASN A 11 9.21 -12.93 -15.66
CA ASN A 11 9.74 -13.54 -16.88
C ASN A 11 10.81 -12.68 -17.56
N PHE A 12 10.65 -11.35 -17.55
CA PHE A 12 11.59 -10.43 -18.18
C PHE A 12 12.89 -10.23 -17.37
N VAL A 13 12.81 -10.34 -16.04
CA VAL A 13 13.96 -10.19 -15.11
C VAL A 13 14.69 -11.52 -14.87
N GLY A 14 14.12 -12.65 -15.34
CA GLY A 14 14.76 -13.98 -15.26
C GLY A 14 14.68 -14.62 -13.86
N ALA A 15 13.74 -14.22 -13.03
CA ALA A 15 13.55 -14.78 -11.69
C ALA A 15 12.55 -15.96 -11.73
N ALA A 16 12.75 -16.92 -10.82
CA ALA A 16 11.87 -18.08 -10.70
C ALA A 16 10.43 -17.63 -10.39
N ILE A 17 9.47 -18.09 -11.18
CA ILE A 17 8.07 -17.75 -11.00
C ILE A 17 7.47 -18.73 -10.02
N ASP A 18 7.54 -18.36 -8.74
CA ASP A 18 6.79 -19.00 -7.67
C ASP A 18 5.83 -18.01 -7.02
N THR A 19 4.83 -18.52 -6.29
CA THR A 19 3.75 -17.74 -5.68
C THR A 19 4.27 -16.70 -4.67
N THR A 20 5.39 -16.97 -4.01
CA THR A 20 6.07 -16.04 -3.08
C THR A 20 6.69 -14.90 -3.85
N THR A 21 7.37 -15.20 -4.95
CA THR A 21 8.05 -14.20 -5.78
C THR A 21 7.05 -13.28 -6.47
N GLU A 22 5.91 -13.80 -6.96
CA GLU A 22 4.82 -12.97 -7.48
C GLU A 22 4.22 -12.04 -6.43
N GLN A 23 3.99 -12.56 -5.22
CA GLN A 23 3.45 -11.80 -4.09
C GLN A 23 4.41 -10.69 -3.65
N LEU A 24 5.70 -11.00 -3.59
CA LEU A 24 6.77 -10.05 -3.29
C LEU A 24 6.80 -8.92 -4.32
N PHE A 25 6.80 -9.25 -5.61
CA PHE A 25 6.81 -8.25 -6.69
C PHE A 25 5.55 -7.39 -6.71
N ALA A 26 4.38 -7.98 -6.47
CA ALA A 26 3.13 -7.24 -6.37
C ALA A 26 3.17 -6.23 -5.21
N THR A 27 3.70 -6.65 -4.06
CA THR A 27 3.81 -5.82 -2.85
C THR A 27 4.82 -4.67 -3.04
N ILE A 28 6.01 -4.98 -3.58
CA ILE A 28 7.03 -3.96 -3.89
C ILE A 28 6.48 -2.97 -4.92
N GLY A 29 5.87 -3.46 -6.00
CA GLY A 29 5.27 -2.63 -7.03
C GLY A 29 4.21 -1.69 -6.46
N MET A 30 3.43 -2.14 -5.47
CA MET A 30 2.38 -1.34 -4.84
C MET A 30 3.01 -0.18 -4.05
N PHE A 31 4.05 -0.45 -3.26
CA PHE A 31 4.79 0.61 -2.57
C PHE A 31 5.43 1.60 -3.55
N MET A 32 6.10 1.12 -4.61
CA MET A 32 6.72 1.99 -5.60
C MET A 32 5.69 2.90 -6.29
N PHE A 33 4.51 2.36 -6.62
CA PHE A 33 3.43 3.12 -7.22
C PHE A 33 2.91 4.19 -6.26
N LEU A 34 2.59 3.82 -5.01
CA LEU A 34 2.00 4.75 -4.04
C LEU A 34 2.97 5.83 -3.60
N PHE A 35 4.24 5.51 -3.33
CA PHE A 35 5.25 6.52 -3.01
C PHE A 35 5.57 7.41 -4.21
N GLY A 36 5.65 6.85 -5.41
CA GLY A 36 5.83 7.65 -6.63
C GLY A 36 4.69 8.64 -6.84
N ALA A 37 3.45 8.18 -6.68
CA ALA A 37 2.28 9.04 -6.81
C ALA A 37 2.18 10.07 -5.67
N MET A 38 2.58 9.71 -4.44
CA MET A 38 2.71 10.64 -3.33
C MET A 38 3.69 11.75 -3.65
N MET A 39 4.87 11.42 -4.18
CA MET A 39 5.89 12.42 -4.50
C MET A 39 5.42 13.37 -5.60
N ILE A 40 4.79 12.84 -6.65
CA ILE A 40 4.21 13.67 -7.71
C ILE A 40 3.13 14.59 -7.13
N HIS A 41 2.22 14.07 -6.31
CA HIS A 41 1.16 14.88 -5.70
C HIS A 41 1.71 15.93 -4.72
N ALA A 42 2.79 15.62 -3.99
CA ALA A 42 3.45 16.54 -3.08
C ALA A 42 4.18 17.67 -3.84
N LEU A 43 4.80 17.37 -4.99
CA LEU A 43 5.41 18.38 -5.86
C LEU A 43 4.38 19.39 -6.39
N TYR A 44 3.14 18.95 -6.67
CA TYR A 44 2.06 19.84 -7.09
C TYR A 44 1.39 20.59 -5.93
N ASN A 45 1.63 20.17 -4.68
CA ASN A 45 1.03 20.73 -3.46
C ASN A 45 2.09 20.91 -2.37
N GLU A 46 3.09 21.76 -2.64
CA GLU A 46 4.31 21.91 -1.82
C GLU A 46 4.06 22.23 -0.33
N ASN A 47 2.91 22.82 0.00
CA ASN A 47 2.56 23.23 1.36
C ASN A 47 1.53 22.34 2.07
N ASP A 48 1.06 21.24 1.46
CA ASP A 48 0.01 20.42 2.04
C ASP A 48 0.49 19.06 2.55
N ASN A 49 0.72 19.00 3.87
CA ASN A 49 1.06 17.77 4.58
C ASN A 49 -0.08 16.72 4.52
N ARG A 50 -1.31 17.11 4.13
CA ARG A 50 -2.44 16.17 3.94
C ARG A 50 -2.17 15.17 2.83
N VAL A 51 -1.41 15.54 1.81
CA VAL A 51 -1.05 14.65 0.70
C VAL A 51 -0.32 13.42 1.24
N ALA A 52 0.70 13.62 2.07
CA ALA A 52 1.45 12.53 2.70
C ALA A 52 0.54 11.62 3.55
N ILE A 53 -0.40 12.19 4.29
CA ILE A 53 -1.33 11.44 5.14
C ILE A 53 -2.28 10.58 4.29
N ILE A 54 -2.86 11.12 3.20
CA ILE A 54 -3.75 10.36 2.30
C ILE A 54 -3.01 9.17 1.70
N TRP A 55 -1.85 9.41 1.11
CA TRP A 55 -1.09 8.36 0.42
C TRP A 55 -0.54 7.31 1.39
N SER A 56 -0.13 7.72 2.60
CA SER A 56 0.27 6.77 3.65
C SER A 56 -0.92 5.94 4.16
N GLY A 57 -2.12 6.52 4.22
CA GLY A 57 -3.35 5.78 4.53
C GLY A 57 -3.66 4.72 3.47
N LEU A 58 -3.62 5.10 2.19
CA LEU A 58 -3.79 4.18 1.06
C LEU A 58 -2.75 3.06 1.05
N GLN A 59 -1.50 3.38 1.39
CA GLN A 59 -0.41 2.43 1.48
C GLN A 59 -0.67 1.35 2.53
N LYS A 60 -1.16 1.74 3.71
CA LYS A 60 -1.52 0.82 4.79
C LYS A 60 -2.73 -0.05 4.44
N LEU A 61 -3.75 0.52 3.80
CA LEU A 61 -4.87 -0.26 3.28
C LEU A 61 -4.40 -1.29 2.24
N GLY A 62 -3.58 -0.86 1.28
CA GLY A 62 -2.99 -1.72 0.26
C GLY A 62 -2.13 -2.84 0.86
N ALA A 63 -1.32 -2.53 1.87
CA ALA A 63 -0.50 -3.51 2.58
C ALA A 63 -1.36 -4.55 3.30
N SER A 64 -2.45 -4.14 3.97
CA SER A 64 -3.37 -5.08 4.62
C SER A 64 -3.98 -6.05 3.61
N VAL A 65 -4.45 -5.54 2.46
CA VAL A 65 -5.02 -6.36 1.38
C VAL A 65 -3.98 -7.31 0.80
N ALA A 66 -2.75 -6.84 0.57
CA ALA A 66 -1.66 -7.68 0.09
C ALA A 66 -1.39 -8.83 1.07
N VAL A 67 -1.32 -8.57 2.38
CA VAL A 67 -1.11 -9.62 3.38
C VAL A 67 -2.26 -10.62 3.40
N PHE A 68 -3.53 -10.17 3.33
CA PHE A 68 -4.68 -11.09 3.23
C PHE A 68 -4.63 -11.96 1.96
N ILE A 69 -4.27 -11.39 0.81
CA ILE A 69 -4.07 -12.14 -0.44
C ILE A 69 -2.93 -13.17 -0.26
N GLY A 70 -1.85 -12.80 0.42
CA GLY A 70 -0.74 -13.70 0.71
C GLY A 70 -1.13 -14.87 1.62
N ILE A 71 -2.06 -14.68 2.56
CA ILE A 71 -2.61 -15.76 3.39
C ILE A 71 -3.46 -16.71 2.53
N ILE A 72 -4.34 -16.18 1.67
CA ILE A 72 -5.17 -16.97 0.75
C ILE A 72 -4.31 -17.79 -0.23
N LYS A 73 -3.19 -17.22 -0.68
CA LYS A 73 -2.22 -17.89 -1.56
C LYS A 73 -1.25 -18.83 -0.81
N HIS A 74 -1.44 -19.06 0.49
CA HIS A 74 -0.57 -19.87 1.34
C HIS A 74 0.90 -19.40 1.41
N VAL A 75 1.17 -18.14 1.06
CA VAL A 75 2.51 -17.51 1.15
C VAL A 75 2.80 -17.10 2.60
N PHE A 76 1.77 -16.65 3.33
CA PHE A 76 1.88 -16.26 4.73
C PHE A 76 1.06 -17.16 5.65
N ILE A 77 1.56 -17.35 6.87
CA ILE A 77 0.81 -18.02 7.93
C ILE A 77 -0.38 -17.16 8.39
N PRO A 78 -1.47 -17.76 8.90
CA PRO A 78 -2.64 -17.01 9.36
C PRO A 78 -2.34 -15.95 10.43
N LEU A 79 -1.27 -16.11 11.21
CA LEU A 79 -0.83 -15.13 12.19
C LEU A 79 -0.48 -13.77 11.57
N ALA A 80 -0.08 -13.74 10.29
CA ALA A 80 0.17 -12.49 9.56
C ALA A 80 -1.07 -11.60 9.45
N ALA A 81 -2.28 -12.15 9.62
CA ALA A 81 -3.53 -11.38 9.65
C ALA A 81 -3.55 -10.34 10.77
N VAL A 82 -2.84 -10.57 11.88
CA VAL A 82 -2.74 -9.61 12.99
C VAL A 82 -2.06 -8.32 12.52
N VAL A 83 -0.97 -8.45 11.77
CA VAL A 83 -0.26 -7.30 11.18
C VAL A 83 -1.13 -6.62 10.13
N ALA A 84 -1.84 -7.39 9.30
CA ALA A 84 -2.77 -6.84 8.32
C ALA A 84 -3.89 -6.01 8.96
N VAL A 85 -4.48 -6.51 10.05
CA VAL A 85 -5.52 -5.79 10.80
C VAL A 85 -4.95 -4.51 11.43
N PHE A 86 -3.75 -4.57 12.00
CA PHE A 86 -3.09 -3.38 12.53
C PHE A 86 -2.84 -2.32 11.44
N ASP A 87 -2.38 -2.73 10.26
CA ASP A 87 -2.21 -1.81 9.13
C ASP A 87 -3.55 -1.27 8.63
N LEU A 88 -4.60 -2.08 8.57
CA LEU A 88 -5.95 -1.63 8.22
C LEU A 88 -6.44 -0.55 9.19
N LEU A 89 -6.34 -0.80 10.50
CA LEU A 89 -6.79 0.12 11.54
C LEU A 89 -5.98 1.42 11.53
N SER A 90 -4.66 1.34 11.39
CA SER A 90 -3.80 2.53 11.32
C SER A 90 -4.02 3.33 10.03
N GLY A 91 -4.32 2.67 8.91
CA GLY A 91 -4.74 3.34 7.67
C GLY A 91 -6.06 4.09 7.84
N LEU A 92 -7.06 3.45 8.45
CA LEU A 92 -8.35 4.09 8.77
C LEU A 92 -8.20 5.28 9.73
N LEU A 93 -7.29 5.17 10.71
CA LEU A 93 -6.97 6.26 11.64
C LEU A 93 -6.44 7.50 10.91
N PHE A 94 -5.61 7.32 9.87
CA PHE A 94 -5.10 8.43 9.07
C PHE A 94 -6.23 9.15 8.30
N PHE A 95 -7.18 8.41 7.74
CA PHE A 95 -8.37 9.00 7.11
C PHE A 95 -9.27 9.70 8.12
N TYR A 96 -9.43 9.14 9.32
CA TYR A 96 -10.18 9.78 10.39
C TYR A 96 -9.53 11.10 10.84
N TYR A 97 -8.21 11.11 11.05
CA TYR A 97 -7.45 12.31 11.38
C TYR A 97 -7.61 13.40 10.31
N LEU A 98 -7.59 13.02 9.04
CA LEU A 98 -7.79 13.95 7.93
C LEU A 98 -9.19 14.57 7.90
N LYS A 99 -10.22 13.78 8.27
CA LYS A 99 -11.59 14.27 8.44
C LYS A 99 -11.66 15.28 9.57
N THR A 100 -11.06 14.98 10.73
CA THR A 100 -11.01 15.90 11.87
C THR A 100 -10.25 17.21 11.56
N LEU A 101 -9.13 17.14 10.83
CA LEU A 101 -8.40 18.33 10.37
C LEU A 101 -9.19 19.22 9.40
N LYS A 102 -10.15 18.65 8.66
CA LYS A 102 -11.05 19.43 7.81
C LYS A 102 -12.10 20.16 8.66
N ASP A 103 -12.63 19.51 9.70
CA ASP A 103 -13.64 20.11 10.59
C ASP A 103 -13.08 21.29 11.40
N TYR A 104 -11.83 21.21 11.86
CA TYR A 104 -11.18 22.32 12.59
C TYR A 104 -10.79 23.52 11.71
N ALA A 105 -10.63 23.34 10.40
CA ALA A 105 -10.27 24.44 9.48
C ALA A 105 -11.48 25.26 9.01
N VAL A 106 -12.71 24.82 9.35
CA VAL A 106 -13.98 25.44 8.93
C VAL A 106 -14.71 26.10 10.12
N SER A 107 -14.18 25.99 11.34
CA SER A 107 -14.64 26.73 12.53
C SER A 107 -13.83 27.99 12.76
#